data_AF-A0A7X3S1G8-F1
#
_entry.id   AF-A0A7X3S1G8-F1
#
_cell.length_a   1.000
_cell.length_b   1.000
_cell.length_c   1.000
_cell.angle_alpha   90.00
_cell.angle_beta   90.00
_cell.angle_gamma   90.00
#
_symmetry.space_group_name_H-M   'P 1'
#
loop_
_entity.id
_entity.type
_entity.pdbx_description
1 polymer ?
#
loop_
_entity_poly.entity_id
_entity_poly.type
_entity_poly.pdbx_seq_one_letter_code
_entity_poly.pdbx_strand_id
1 'polypeptide(L)'
;MRFSVLVTLFGVGAVLMAVAVVFMYGTDGSGEPRTPVEHGRRLFRLQGCATCHAIGGGISRGPDLAGLIPRLSARLTDAAYQNHLDSLRVARPDAHAFFAARYEHVLGSQGEERIKAWFAEHLRNPRFDHFTGLMPDYDHLTEDQVDRLTAFILTLK
;
A
#
# COMPACT_ATOMS: atom_id res chain seq x y z
N MET A 1 -40.61 -45.02 33.06
CA MET A 1 -39.67 -43.87 33.01
C MET A 1 -38.32 -44.29 32.41
N ARG A 2 -38.21 -44.56 31.10
CA ARG A 2 -36.91 -44.91 30.44
C ARG A 2 -36.78 -44.48 28.97
N PHE A 3 -37.73 -43.72 28.41
CA PHE A 3 -37.75 -43.41 26.97
C PHE A 3 -37.20 -42.02 26.60
N SER A 4 -37.05 -41.09 27.54
CA SER A 4 -36.63 -39.70 27.22
C SER A 4 -35.12 -39.49 27.13
N VAL A 5 -34.28 -40.41 27.64
CA VAL A 5 -32.82 -40.21 27.69
C VAL A 5 -32.11 -40.57 26.37
N LEU A 6 -32.75 -41.38 25.52
CA LEU A 6 -32.15 -41.85 24.26
C LEU A 6 -32.23 -40.80 23.13
N VAL A 7 -33.26 -39.94 23.14
CA VAL A 7 -33.49 -38.92 22.10
C VAL A 7 -32.50 -37.75 22.23
N THR A 8 -32.03 -37.46 23.44
CA THR A 8 -31.06 -36.38 23.69
C THR A 8 -29.65 -36.70 23.21
N LEU A 9 -29.23 -37.98 23.19
CA LEU A 9 -27.86 -38.36 22.78
C LEU A 9 -27.65 -38.27 21.25
N PHE A 10 -28.67 -38.60 20.44
CA PHE A 10 -28.60 -38.45 18.99
C PHE A 10 -28.62 -36.98 18.54
N GLY A 11 -29.41 -36.13 19.21
CA GLY A 11 -29.48 -34.70 18.90
C GLY A 11 -28.16 -33.96 19.20
N VAL A 12 -27.52 -34.26 20.33
CA VAL A 12 -26.23 -33.66 20.71
C VAL A 12 -25.11 -34.14 19.77
N GLY A 13 -25.09 -35.43 19.40
CA GLY A 13 -24.12 -35.97 18.45
C GLY A 13 -24.20 -35.31 17.07
N ALA A 14 -25.41 -35.12 16.54
CA ALA A 14 -25.62 -34.46 15.24
C ALA A 14 -25.25 -32.97 15.27
N VAL A 15 -25.55 -32.27 16.36
CA VAL A 15 -25.17 -30.86 16.55
C VAL A 15 -23.65 -30.71 16.68
N LEU A 16 -22.98 -31.57 17.44
CA LEU A 16 -21.52 -31.55 17.56
C LEU A 16 -20.83 -31.89 16.24
N MET A 17 -21.36 -32.84 15.47
CA MET A 17 -20.87 -33.13 14.11
C MET A 17 -21.07 -31.95 13.16
N ALA A 18 -22.23 -31.29 13.18
CA ALA A 18 -22.48 -30.10 12.37
C ALA A 18 -21.54 -28.94 12.75
N VAL A 19 -21.31 -28.72 14.05
CA VAL A 19 -20.35 -27.71 14.54
C VAL A 19 -18.92 -28.07 14.14
N ALA A 20 -18.51 -29.34 14.26
CA ALA A 20 -17.19 -29.79 13.84
C ALA A 20 -16.99 -29.69 12.32
N VAL A 21 -18.02 -29.98 11.52
CA VAL A 21 -18.01 -29.78 10.05
C VAL A 21 -17.92 -28.30 9.71
N VAL A 22 -18.66 -27.40 10.39
CA VAL A 22 -18.51 -25.95 10.18
C VAL A 22 -17.14 -25.44 10.63
N PHE A 23 -16.52 -26.01 11.67
CA PHE A 23 -15.17 -25.63 12.10
C PHE A 23 -14.07 -26.18 11.17
N MET A 24 -14.22 -27.41 10.65
CA MET A 24 -13.23 -28.04 9.76
C MET A 24 -13.36 -27.59 8.30
N TYR A 25 -14.57 -27.28 7.85
CA TYR A 25 -14.86 -26.70 6.53
C TYR A 25 -15.16 -25.19 6.61
N GLY A 26 -14.81 -24.57 7.73
CA GLY A 26 -15.01 -23.16 8.03
C GLY A 26 -14.17 -22.27 7.14
N THR A 27 -14.79 -21.84 6.05
CA THR A 27 -14.48 -20.63 5.27
C THR A 27 -13.02 -20.47 4.83
N ASP A 28 -12.62 -21.22 3.80
CA ASP A 28 -11.54 -20.79 2.89
C ASP A 28 -12.01 -19.67 1.92
N GLY A 29 -13.12 -19.00 2.28
CA GLY A 29 -13.83 -17.99 1.51
C GLY A 29 -13.77 -16.58 2.11
N SER A 30 -12.89 -16.33 3.09
CA SER A 30 -12.52 -14.94 3.40
C SER A 30 -11.85 -14.41 2.15
N GLY A 31 -12.44 -13.39 1.49
CA GLY A 31 -11.85 -12.69 0.34
C GLY A 31 -10.58 -11.91 0.70
N GLU A 32 -9.77 -12.45 1.60
CA GLU A 32 -8.60 -11.86 2.17
C GLU A 32 -7.44 -12.07 1.21
N PRO A 33 -6.72 -10.99 0.84
CA PRO A 33 -5.71 -11.08 -0.19
C PRO A 33 -4.60 -12.05 0.23
N ARG A 34 -4.14 -12.93 -0.66
CA ARG A 34 -3.19 -13.99 -0.31
C ARG A 34 -1.75 -13.53 -0.43
N THR A 35 -1.49 -12.45 -1.17
CA THR A 35 -0.14 -11.88 -1.37
C THR A 35 -0.05 -10.41 -0.95
N PRO A 36 1.16 -9.86 -0.71
CA PRO A 36 1.36 -8.43 -0.48
C PRO A 36 0.82 -7.56 -1.63
N VAL A 37 1.01 -8.00 -2.88
CA VAL A 37 0.53 -7.30 -4.08
C VAL A 37 -1.01 -7.28 -4.12
N GLU A 38 -1.67 -8.38 -3.80
CA GLU A 38 -3.14 -8.40 -3.75
C GLU A 38 -3.69 -7.51 -2.63
N HIS A 39 -3.00 -7.47 -1.48
CA HIS A 39 -3.34 -6.51 -0.41
C HIS A 39 -3.16 -5.08 -0.86
N GLY A 40 -2.04 -4.75 -1.50
CA GLY A 40 -1.79 -3.43 -2.06
C GLY A 40 -2.84 -3.01 -3.08
N ARG A 41 -3.26 -3.94 -3.96
CA ARG A 41 -4.34 -3.71 -4.92
C ARG A 41 -5.68 -3.42 -4.22
N ARG A 42 -5.95 -4.10 -3.11
CA ARG A 42 -7.15 -3.84 -2.29
C ARG A 42 -7.06 -2.47 -1.65
N LEU A 43 -5.93 -2.11 -1.05
CA LEU A 43 -5.68 -0.79 -0.47
C LEU A 43 -5.82 0.31 -1.51
N PHE A 44 -5.24 0.16 -2.71
CA PHE A 44 -5.34 1.12 -3.81
C PHE A 44 -6.79 1.50 -4.15
N ARG A 45 -7.71 0.53 -4.11
CA ARG A 45 -9.14 0.79 -4.30
C ARG A 45 -9.79 1.45 -3.08
N LEU A 46 -9.51 0.94 -1.88
CA LEU A 46 -10.14 1.41 -0.66
C LEU A 46 -9.71 2.84 -0.27
N GLN A 47 -8.45 3.19 -0.57
CA GLN A 47 -7.90 4.52 -0.36
C GLN A 47 -8.27 5.50 -1.48
N GLY A 48 -9.03 5.06 -2.49
CA GLY A 48 -9.53 5.93 -3.56
C GLY A 48 -8.48 6.40 -4.56
N CYS A 49 -7.31 5.76 -4.65
CA CYS A 49 -6.22 6.16 -5.55
C CYS A 49 -6.69 6.22 -7.02
N ALA A 50 -7.53 5.27 -7.42
CA ALA A 50 -8.12 5.19 -8.76
C ALA A 50 -9.04 6.38 -9.13
N THR A 51 -9.46 7.21 -8.17
CA THR A 51 -10.29 8.40 -8.44
C THR A 51 -9.50 9.56 -9.04
N CYS A 52 -8.17 9.52 -8.91
CA CYS A 52 -7.26 10.53 -9.44
C CYS A 52 -6.24 9.94 -10.41
N HIS A 53 -5.86 8.68 -10.28
CA HIS A 53 -4.82 8.06 -11.09
C HIS A 53 -5.38 7.03 -12.07
N ALA A 54 -5.03 7.18 -13.34
CA ALA A 54 -5.20 6.14 -14.35
C ALA A 54 -4.09 5.08 -14.28
N ILE A 55 -4.32 3.94 -14.91
CA ILE A 55 -3.31 2.90 -15.16
C ILE A 55 -3.40 2.54 -16.65
N GLY A 56 -2.45 3.01 -17.45
CA GLY A 56 -2.37 2.67 -18.87
C GLY A 56 -3.22 3.57 -19.78
N GLY A 57 -3.34 4.84 -19.42
CA GLY A 57 -4.04 5.87 -20.18
C GLY A 57 -5.43 6.20 -19.64
N GLY A 58 -5.96 7.34 -20.12
CA GLY A 58 -7.25 7.90 -19.71
C GLY A 58 -7.12 9.34 -19.20
N ILE A 59 -8.26 10.03 -19.08
CA ILE A 59 -8.31 11.36 -18.47
C ILE A 59 -8.35 11.19 -16.95
N SER A 60 -7.30 11.60 -16.25
CA SER A 60 -7.24 11.54 -14.79
C SER A 60 -6.69 12.84 -14.19
N ARG A 61 -7.04 13.11 -12.93
CA ARG A 61 -6.65 14.35 -12.22
C ARG A 61 -5.18 14.33 -11.80
N GLY A 62 -4.70 13.16 -11.41
CA GLY A 62 -3.30 12.86 -11.14
C GLY A 62 -2.63 12.19 -12.34
N PRO A 63 -1.30 12.04 -12.31
CA PRO A 63 -0.55 11.38 -13.38
C PRO A 63 -0.96 9.92 -13.53
N ASP A 64 -0.89 9.41 -14.76
CA ASP A 64 -0.96 7.97 -15.02
C ASP A 64 0.12 7.23 -14.21
N LEU A 65 -0.20 6.03 -13.71
CA LEU A 65 0.73 5.17 -12.98
C LEU A 65 1.39 4.12 -13.86
N ALA A 66 0.93 3.92 -15.10
CA ALA A 66 1.71 3.20 -16.10
C ALA A 66 3.04 3.91 -16.33
N GLY A 67 4.12 3.13 -16.53
CA GLY A 67 5.47 3.65 -16.67
C GLY A 67 5.96 4.47 -15.47
N LEU A 68 5.43 4.25 -14.26
CA LEU A 68 5.92 4.92 -13.05
C LEU A 68 7.38 4.58 -12.76
N ILE A 69 7.73 3.29 -12.82
CA ILE A 69 9.09 2.81 -12.56
C ILE A 69 10.14 3.52 -13.41
N PRO A 70 10.09 3.52 -14.76
CA PRO A 70 11.12 4.18 -15.56
C PRO A 70 11.21 5.69 -15.29
N ARG A 71 10.10 6.37 -15.00
CA ARG A 71 10.11 7.79 -14.61
C ARG A 71 10.81 8.01 -13.27
N LEU A 72 10.51 7.17 -12.28
CA LEU A 72 11.17 7.25 -10.97
C LEU A 72 12.65 6.88 -11.08
N SER A 73 13.01 5.86 -11.84
CA SER A 73 14.42 5.49 -12.09
C SER A 73 15.23 6.65 -12.68
N ALA A 74 14.67 7.39 -13.63
CA ALA A 74 15.34 8.55 -14.21
C ALA A 74 15.50 9.71 -13.20
N ARG A 75 14.44 9.96 -12.42
CA ARG A 75 14.41 11.08 -11.46
C ARG A 75 15.24 10.81 -10.19
N LEU A 76 15.36 9.55 -9.78
CA LEU A 76 15.99 9.14 -8.52
C LEU A 76 17.44 8.65 -8.69
N THR A 77 18.09 8.95 -9.82
CA THR A 77 19.55 8.81 -9.92
C THR A 77 20.25 9.71 -8.90
N ASP A 78 21.45 9.33 -8.44
CA ASP A 78 22.20 10.09 -7.42
C ASP A 78 22.28 11.59 -7.76
N ALA A 79 22.76 11.90 -8.98
CA ALA A 79 22.95 13.28 -9.41
C ALA A 79 21.62 14.02 -9.62
N ALA A 80 20.62 13.39 -10.25
CA ALA A 80 19.34 14.05 -10.52
C ALA A 80 18.58 14.34 -9.23
N TYR A 81 18.55 13.39 -8.29
CA TYR A 81 17.84 13.58 -7.04
C TYR A 81 18.54 14.59 -6.14
N GLN A 82 19.87 14.55 -6.05
CA GLN A 82 20.63 15.56 -5.30
C GLN A 82 20.36 16.98 -5.83
N ASN A 83 20.39 17.18 -7.17
CA ASN A 83 20.09 18.47 -7.78
C ASN A 83 18.65 18.93 -7.49
N HIS A 84 17.69 18.00 -7.48
CA HIS A 84 16.30 18.28 -7.11
C HIS A 84 16.20 18.74 -5.64
N LEU A 85 16.84 18.03 -4.72
CA LEU A 85 16.87 18.40 -3.30
C LEU A 85 17.55 19.76 -3.06
N ASP A 86 18.62 20.08 -3.79
CA ASP A 86 19.25 21.39 -3.74
C ASP A 86 18.30 22.51 -4.17
N SER A 87 17.51 22.27 -5.22
CA SER A 87 16.48 23.21 -5.66
C SER A 87 15.38 23.40 -4.62
N LEU A 88 14.94 22.31 -3.96
CA LEU A 88 13.94 22.35 -2.89
C LEU A 88 14.45 23.10 -1.66
N ARG A 89 15.72 22.90 -1.30
CA ARG A 89 16.39 23.61 -0.19
C ARG A 89 16.37 25.11 -0.38
N VAL A 90 16.60 25.58 -1.61
CA VAL A 90 16.55 27.01 -1.95
C VAL A 90 15.11 27.52 -1.96
N ALA A 91 14.19 26.79 -2.57
CA ALA A 91 12.80 27.24 -2.73
C ALA A 91 12.00 27.25 -1.41
N ARG A 92 12.22 26.24 -0.55
CA ARG A 92 11.48 26.00 0.69
C ARG A 92 12.40 25.43 1.78
N PRO A 93 13.29 26.26 2.36
CA PRO A 93 14.26 25.80 3.34
C PRO A 93 13.61 25.23 4.61
N ASP A 94 12.44 25.75 5.00
CA ASP A 94 11.63 25.27 6.11
C ASP A 94 11.13 23.83 5.90
N ALA A 95 10.51 23.57 4.75
CA ALA A 95 10.01 22.26 4.40
C ALA A 95 11.17 21.27 4.19
N HIS A 96 12.24 21.70 3.52
CA HIS A 96 13.42 20.87 3.32
C HIS A 96 14.03 20.43 4.67
N ALA A 97 14.18 21.35 5.63
CA ALA A 97 14.70 21.02 6.96
C ALA A 97 13.79 20.01 7.70
N PHE A 98 12.47 20.16 7.59
CA PHE A 98 11.50 19.23 8.21
C PHE A 98 11.63 17.78 7.69
N PHE A 99 12.05 17.62 6.43
CA PHE A 99 12.14 16.32 5.77
C PHE A 99 13.58 15.77 5.64
N ALA A 100 14.59 16.44 6.20
CA ALA A 100 16.01 16.12 6.02
C ALA A 100 16.37 14.63 6.24
N ALA A 101 15.94 14.05 7.37
CA ALA A 101 16.24 12.64 7.67
C ALA A 101 15.66 11.65 6.66
N ARG A 102 14.52 11.99 6.03
CA ARG A 102 13.91 11.17 4.98
C ARG A 102 14.68 11.27 3.67
N TYR A 103 15.17 12.47 3.33
CA TYR A 103 16.05 12.65 2.17
C TYR A 103 17.35 11.83 2.34
N GLU A 104 17.94 11.84 3.53
CA GLU A 104 19.13 11.04 3.85
C GLU A 104 18.87 9.54 3.67
N HIS A 105 17.71 9.03 4.14
CA HIS A 105 17.31 7.65 3.94
C HIS A 105 17.17 7.29 2.45
N VAL A 106 16.51 8.14 1.65
CA VAL A 106 16.37 7.91 0.21
C VAL A 106 17.73 7.93 -0.49
N LEU A 107 18.60 8.91 -0.19
CA LEU A 107 19.95 9.00 -0.78
C LEU A 107 20.85 7.84 -0.36
N GLY A 108 20.68 7.29 0.84
CA GLY A 108 21.44 6.13 1.34
C GLY A 108 21.08 4.79 0.67
N SER A 109 19.95 4.72 -0.03
CA SER A 109 19.49 3.54 -0.77
C SER A 109 19.86 3.61 -2.25
N GLN A 110 19.79 2.50 -2.99
CA GLN A 110 20.21 2.42 -4.40
C GLN A 110 19.23 1.60 -5.25
N GLY A 111 19.21 1.84 -6.56
CA GLY A 111 18.40 1.06 -7.51
C GLY A 111 16.91 1.01 -7.16
N GLU A 112 16.32 -0.18 -7.19
CA GLU A 112 14.90 -0.39 -6.86
C GLU A 112 14.57 -0.07 -5.40
N GLU A 113 15.51 -0.30 -4.46
CA GLU A 113 15.28 0.02 -3.05
C GLU A 113 15.14 1.52 -2.83
N ARG A 114 15.84 2.34 -3.62
CA ARG A 114 15.62 3.79 -3.61
C ARG A 114 14.24 4.19 -4.10
N ILE A 115 13.76 3.53 -5.16
CA ILE A 115 12.42 3.79 -5.67
C ILE A 115 11.38 3.44 -4.61
N LYS A 116 11.53 2.30 -3.92
CA LYS A 116 10.66 1.90 -2.81
C LYS A 116 10.70 2.90 -1.66
N ALA A 117 11.90 3.26 -1.18
CA ALA A 117 12.08 4.19 -0.08
C ALA A 117 11.46 5.56 -0.38
N TRP A 118 11.75 6.12 -1.57
CA TRP A 118 11.18 7.40 -1.99
C TRP A 118 9.65 7.32 -2.09
N PHE A 119 9.13 6.25 -2.70
CA PHE A 119 7.70 6.12 -2.94
C PHE A 119 6.91 5.93 -1.65
N ALA A 120 7.44 5.20 -0.67
CA ALA A 120 6.84 5.08 0.66
C ALA A 120 6.72 6.44 1.36
N GLU A 121 7.78 7.25 1.34
CA GLU A 121 7.72 8.62 1.89
C GLU A 121 6.74 9.51 1.13
N HIS A 122 6.69 9.39 -0.20
CA HIS A 122 5.73 10.14 -1.02
C HIS A 122 4.29 9.77 -0.69
N LEU A 123 3.97 8.50 -0.44
CA LEU A 123 2.62 8.09 -0.04
C LEU A 123 2.25 8.65 1.34
N ARG A 124 3.17 8.61 2.31
CA ARG A 124 2.93 9.18 3.64
C ARG A 124 2.65 10.67 3.55
N ASN A 125 3.47 11.40 2.80
CA ASN A 125 3.27 12.83 2.60
C ASN A 125 3.79 13.28 1.22
N PRO A 126 2.92 13.49 0.23
CA PRO A 126 3.35 13.90 -1.11
C PRO A 126 4.09 15.25 -1.16
N ARG A 127 3.88 16.10 -0.15
CA ARG A 127 4.56 17.42 -0.03
C ARG A 127 6.02 17.29 0.37
N PHE A 128 6.47 16.10 0.79
CA PHE A 128 7.87 15.74 1.03
C PHE A 128 8.78 16.15 -0.14
N ASP A 129 8.34 15.85 -1.36
CA ASP A 129 9.18 16.03 -2.56
C ASP A 129 8.55 16.99 -3.58
N HIS A 130 7.26 17.32 -3.38
CA HIS A 130 6.54 18.29 -4.20
C HIS A 130 5.57 19.11 -3.32
N PHE A 131 6.06 20.18 -2.69
CA PHE A 131 5.36 20.94 -1.66
C PHE A 131 4.05 21.61 -2.10
N THR A 132 3.84 21.82 -3.41
CA THR A 132 2.59 22.33 -3.99
C THR A 132 1.61 21.23 -4.39
N GLY A 133 1.93 19.97 -4.10
CA GLY A 133 1.14 18.81 -4.50
C GLY A 133 -0.27 18.82 -3.91
N LEU A 134 -1.22 18.44 -4.76
CA LEU A 134 -2.63 18.28 -4.40
C LEU A 134 -2.99 16.83 -4.04
N MET A 135 -2.06 15.89 -4.20
CA MET A 135 -2.25 14.52 -3.74
C MET A 135 -2.41 14.53 -2.21
N PRO A 136 -3.48 13.92 -1.66
CA PRO A 136 -3.65 13.78 -0.22
C PRO A 136 -2.50 13.01 0.42
N ASP A 137 -2.25 13.27 1.70
CA ASP A 137 -1.43 12.39 2.52
C ASP A 137 -2.18 11.10 2.88
N TYR A 138 -1.40 10.08 3.23
CA TYR A 138 -1.89 8.79 3.69
C TYR A 138 -1.13 8.36 4.94
N ASP A 139 -0.86 9.31 5.83
CA ASP A 139 -0.15 9.10 7.11
C ASP A 139 -0.92 8.21 8.09
N HIS A 140 -2.22 8.02 7.86
CA HIS A 140 -3.06 7.06 8.57
C HIS A 140 -2.78 5.60 8.23
N LEU A 141 -2.04 5.33 7.16
CA LEU A 141 -1.63 3.97 6.79
C LEU A 141 -0.46 3.50 7.66
N THR A 142 -0.49 2.24 8.06
CA THR A 142 0.66 1.61 8.72
C THR A 142 1.81 1.38 7.75
N GLU A 143 3.02 1.18 8.28
CA GLU A 143 4.21 0.82 7.49
C GLU A 143 3.94 -0.38 6.57
N ASP A 144 3.38 -1.46 7.10
CA ASP A 144 3.03 -2.66 6.32
C ASP A 144 1.97 -2.38 5.24
N GLN A 145 1.03 -1.45 5.48
CA GLN A 145 0.06 -1.05 4.46
C GLN A 145 0.72 -0.23 3.34
N VAL A 146 1.62 0.69 3.68
CA VAL A 146 2.41 1.46 2.72
C VAL A 146 3.30 0.53 1.88
N ASP A 147 3.94 -0.46 2.51
CA ASP A 147 4.78 -1.44 1.82
C ASP A 147 3.96 -2.31 0.84
N ARG A 148 2.79 -2.78 1.25
CA ARG A 148 1.88 -3.53 0.38
C ARG A 148 1.37 -2.69 -0.79
N LEU A 149 0.98 -1.45 -0.53
CA LEU A 149 0.54 -0.51 -1.56
C LEU A 149 1.67 -0.21 -2.56
N THR A 150 2.88 0.02 -2.04
CA THR A 150 4.10 0.19 -2.84
C THR A 150 4.34 -1.06 -3.70
N ALA A 151 4.34 -2.25 -3.10
CA ALA A 151 4.53 -3.51 -3.82
C ALA A 151 3.55 -3.68 -4.99
N PHE A 152 2.27 -3.34 -4.79
CA PHE A 152 1.29 -3.35 -5.88
C PHE A 152 1.61 -2.34 -6.97
N ILE A 153 1.86 -1.08 -6.60
CA ILE A 153 2.09 0.00 -7.57
C ILE A 153 3.35 -0.27 -8.41
N LEU A 154 4.38 -0.86 -7.83
CA LEU A 154 5.59 -1.23 -8.56
C LEU A 154 5.37 -2.41 -9.55
N THR A 155 4.22 -3.11 -9.49
CA THR A 155 3.84 -4.09 -10.53
C THR A 155 3.21 -3.46 -11.77
N LEU A 156 2.83 -2.18 -11.70
CA LEU A 156 2.17 -1.47 -12.79
C LEU A 156 3.20 -1.16 -13.88
N LYS A 157 2.97 -1.70 -15.08
CA LYS A 157 3.82 -1.48 -16.26
C LYS A 157 3.45 -0.19 -16.96
#